data_AF-A0A9P7HW36-F1
#
_entry.id   AF-A0A9P7HW36-F1
#
_cell.length_a   1.000
_cell.length_b   1.000
_cell.length_c   1.000
_cell.angle_alpha   90.00
_cell.angle_beta   90.00
_cell.angle_gamma   90.00
#
_symmetry.space_group_name_H-M   'P 1'
#
loop_
_entity.id
_entity.type
_entity.pdbx_description
1 polymer ?
#
loop_
_entity_poly.entity_id
_entity_poly.type
_entity_poly.pdbx_seq_one_letter_code
_entity_poly.pdbx_strand_id
1 'polypeptide(L)'
;MKRGKADVCLYDLDANRAPSVFVPVDLQDQSMNGVLQACLEPLPPTSGVVVDEFKPLGYGDNTKGTPGVLRTLGESASLLHQVPLRDCPALSEYVSIIRELPSQRHIDILVQDFFRNAAWHYDIVDEAIFINQLAQWRCLTHEQFKRGPDALPATLRSFPALLFQVLAQALLFQPAQYNESLNDLKYAVDMELSDRAVEYSDAGRRLASCFRKSEPTLTGVQAELMRACFEKTTGAVIEAWHTLGTAIRDAQELGLHLIKPELTRIEEPCDRELGRNIWLVLHLWDAHMGIVLGRPLSTRMSPSDVALPMSSRDSSGKQRPPQPRDVILCGYHTAYKFLQDIHNLDRVDDWRVTVEKIHETILTNIANLPAWATVQRSR
;
A
#
# COMPACT_ATOMS: atom_id res chain seq x y z
N MET A 1 -13.55 -14.32 -29.17
CA MET A 1 -14.56 -13.22 -29.13
C MET A 1 -13.80 -11.91 -28.93
N LYS A 2 -13.35 -11.29 -30.03
CA LYS A 2 -12.57 -10.03 -30.00
C LYS A 2 -13.54 -8.87 -29.78
N ARG A 3 -13.45 -8.14 -28.66
CA ARG A 3 -14.17 -6.86 -28.48
C ARG A 3 -13.32 -5.75 -29.10
N GLY A 4 -13.72 -5.29 -30.28
CA GLY A 4 -13.19 -4.08 -30.89
C GLY A 4 -13.70 -2.84 -30.15
N LYS A 5 -12.77 -2.06 -29.61
CA LYS A 5 -12.93 -0.63 -29.30
C LYS A 5 -11.61 0.03 -29.67
N ALA A 6 -11.40 0.22 -30.98
CA ALA A 6 -10.24 0.93 -31.50
C ALA A 6 -10.53 2.41 -31.79
N ASP A 7 -11.79 2.83 -31.94
CA ASP A 7 -12.09 4.17 -32.46
C ASP A 7 -13.17 4.90 -31.66
N VAL A 8 -12.85 5.36 -30.44
CA VAL A 8 -13.52 6.54 -29.84
C VAL A 8 -12.53 7.25 -28.92
N CYS A 9 -11.47 7.82 -29.49
CA CYS A 9 -10.66 8.84 -28.82
C CYS A 9 -10.87 10.15 -29.59
N LEU A 10 -11.93 10.88 -29.25
CA LEU A 10 -12.19 12.24 -29.77
C LEU A 10 -11.71 13.23 -28.71
N TYR A 11 -10.39 13.39 -28.60
CA TYR A 11 -9.78 14.55 -27.96
C TYR A 11 -9.16 15.43 -29.04
N ASP A 12 -10.00 16.16 -29.76
CA ASP A 12 -9.57 17.42 -30.36
C ASP A 12 -9.99 18.53 -29.41
N LEU A 13 -8.98 19.24 -28.89
CA LEU A 13 -9.14 20.39 -28.01
C LEU A 13 -9.75 21.54 -28.81
N ASP A 14 -11.07 21.70 -28.70
CA ASP A 14 -11.79 22.81 -29.34
C ASP A 14 -11.55 24.10 -28.54
N ALA A 15 -10.54 24.88 -28.96
CA ALA A 15 -10.04 26.07 -28.28
C ALA A 15 -10.97 27.31 -28.35
N ASN A 16 -12.24 27.15 -28.72
CA ASN A 16 -13.15 28.26 -29.03
C ASN A 16 -14.52 28.21 -28.33
N ARG A 17 -14.60 27.74 -27.08
CA ARG A 17 -15.80 27.96 -26.26
C ARG A 17 -15.54 29.09 -25.25
N ALA A 18 -16.11 30.26 -25.53
CA ALA A 18 -16.15 31.37 -24.58
C ALA A 18 -16.92 30.95 -23.29
N PRO A 19 -16.45 31.34 -22.10
CA PRO A 19 -17.11 30.97 -20.85
C PRO A 19 -18.46 31.71 -20.73
N SER A 20 -19.55 30.95 -20.58
CA SER A 20 -20.84 31.50 -20.20
C SER A 20 -20.77 32.01 -18.75
N VAL A 21 -20.88 33.32 -18.59
CA VAL A 21 -21.06 34.01 -17.31
C VAL A 21 -22.30 33.46 -16.63
N PHE A 22 -22.15 32.78 -15.48
CA PHE A 22 -23.28 32.48 -14.60
C PHE A 22 -23.13 33.22 -13.27
N VAL A 23 -24.18 33.97 -12.97
CA VAL A 23 -24.43 34.75 -11.75
C VAL A 23 -24.63 33.79 -10.57
N PRO A 24 -24.10 34.09 -9.36
CA PRO A 24 -24.27 33.23 -8.21
C PRO A 24 -25.75 33.20 -7.78
N VAL A 25 -26.34 32.01 -7.76
CA VAL A 25 -27.61 31.75 -7.08
C VAL A 25 -27.27 31.08 -5.76
N ASP A 26 -27.54 31.79 -4.67
CA ASP A 26 -27.58 31.22 -3.32
C ASP A 26 -28.59 30.07 -3.28
N LEU A 27 -28.12 28.85 -3.03
CA LEU A 27 -28.97 27.70 -2.78
C LEU A 27 -28.84 27.31 -1.31
N GLN A 28 -29.88 27.68 -0.59
CA GLN A 28 -30.21 27.21 0.75
C GLN A 28 -30.24 25.69 0.79
N ASP A 29 -29.59 25.18 1.83
CA ASP A 29 -29.52 23.79 2.24
C ASP A 29 -30.93 23.22 2.44
N GLN A 30 -31.40 22.39 1.50
CA GLN A 30 -32.60 21.57 1.69
C GLN A 30 -32.21 20.11 1.81
N SER A 31 -32.12 19.70 3.07
CA SER A 31 -32.11 18.32 3.54
C SER A 31 -33.22 17.49 2.86
N MET A 32 -32.82 16.53 2.03
CA MET A 32 -33.64 15.39 1.62
C MET A 32 -33.22 14.16 2.44
N ASN A 33 -33.67 14.13 3.69
CA ASN A 33 -33.75 12.89 4.46
C ASN A 33 -34.84 12.00 3.85
N GLY A 34 -34.49 10.80 3.37
CA GLY A 34 -35.53 9.81 3.05
C GLY A 34 -35.19 8.68 2.11
N VAL A 35 -34.04 8.01 2.23
CA VAL A 35 -33.94 6.58 1.89
C VAL A 35 -33.01 5.93 2.91
N LEU A 36 -33.54 4.98 3.67
CA LEU A 36 -32.86 4.22 4.72
C LEU A 36 -31.68 3.43 4.13
N GLN A 37 -30.49 4.00 4.18
CA GLN A 37 -29.26 3.24 4.09
C GLN A 37 -28.90 2.81 5.50
N ALA A 38 -29.15 1.54 5.82
CA ALA A 38 -28.65 0.92 7.04
C ALA A 38 -27.11 0.90 6.97
N CYS A 39 -26.49 2.00 7.40
CA CYS A 39 -25.10 2.04 7.78
C CYS A 39 -24.97 1.16 9.01
N LEU A 40 -24.60 -0.10 8.82
CA LEU A 40 -23.91 -0.84 9.87
C LEU A 40 -22.64 -0.04 10.18
N GLU A 41 -22.57 0.52 11.38
CA GLU A 41 -21.33 1.10 11.89
C GLU A 41 -20.19 0.09 11.70
N PRO A 42 -18.97 0.53 11.34
CA PRO A 42 -17.81 -0.36 11.32
C PRO A 42 -17.64 -0.91 12.73
N LEU A 43 -17.85 -2.21 12.91
CA LEU A 43 -17.52 -2.89 14.15
C LEU A 43 -16.04 -2.60 14.46
N PRO A 44 -15.71 -2.14 15.68
CA PRO A 44 -14.31 -1.97 16.06
C PRO A 44 -13.59 -3.31 15.91
N PRO A 45 -12.29 -3.34 15.60
CA PRO A 45 -11.52 -4.58 15.56
C PRO A 45 -11.55 -5.14 16.99
N THR A 46 -12.43 -6.10 17.20
CA THR A 46 -12.68 -6.68 18.53
C THR A 46 -11.37 -7.22 19.06
N SER A 47 -10.96 -6.72 20.23
CA SER A 47 -9.90 -7.32 21.03
C SER A 47 -10.25 -8.80 21.24
N GLY A 48 -9.54 -9.69 20.53
CA GLY A 48 -9.79 -11.12 20.55
C GLY A 48 -11.19 -11.49 20.06
N VAL A 49 -11.30 -11.97 18.82
CA VAL A 49 -12.50 -12.71 18.41
C VAL A 49 -12.75 -13.78 19.47
N VAL A 50 -13.88 -13.68 20.19
CA VAL A 50 -14.28 -14.71 21.15
C VAL A 50 -14.57 -15.94 20.32
N VAL A 51 -13.60 -16.87 20.29
CA VAL A 51 -13.59 -18.09 19.47
C VAL A 51 -14.86 -18.93 19.69
N ASP A 52 -15.65 -18.67 20.73
CA ASP A 52 -16.88 -19.39 21.04
C ASP A 52 -18.08 -19.06 20.13
N GLU A 53 -18.25 -17.82 19.66
CA GLU A 53 -19.44 -17.44 18.89
C GLU A 53 -19.44 -17.96 17.44
N PHE A 54 -18.26 -18.17 16.86
CA PHE A 54 -18.10 -18.60 15.47
C PHE A 54 -17.92 -20.13 15.31
N LYS A 55 -17.85 -20.87 16.42
CA LYS A 55 -17.79 -22.35 16.43
C LYS A 55 -18.94 -23.02 15.66
N PRO A 56 -20.21 -22.58 15.77
CA PRO A 56 -21.31 -23.18 15.01
C PRO A 56 -21.16 -23.02 13.49
N LEU A 57 -20.40 -22.01 13.05
CA LEU A 57 -20.13 -21.74 11.65
C LEU A 57 -18.88 -22.47 11.12
N GLY A 58 -18.23 -23.28 11.95
CA GLY A 58 -17.02 -24.04 11.59
C GLY A 58 -15.71 -23.27 11.70
N TYR A 59 -15.74 -22.00 12.14
CA TYR A 59 -14.54 -21.18 12.37
C TYR A 59 -14.04 -21.32 13.82
N GLY A 60 -13.63 -22.54 14.19
CA GLY A 60 -12.97 -22.86 15.46
C GLY A 60 -11.50 -23.26 15.26
N ASP A 61 -10.74 -23.39 16.35
CA ASP A 61 -9.35 -23.87 16.31
C ASP A 61 -9.18 -25.19 15.56
N ASN A 62 -7.97 -25.57 15.15
CA ASN A 62 -7.68 -26.79 14.35
C ASN A 62 -8.33 -28.09 14.86
N THR A 63 -8.72 -28.16 16.14
CA THR A 63 -9.43 -29.30 16.74
C THR A 63 -10.96 -29.23 16.68
N LYS A 64 -11.52 -28.02 16.51
CA LYS A 64 -12.95 -27.64 16.56
C LYS A 64 -13.44 -26.84 15.34
N GLY A 65 -12.62 -26.68 14.30
CA GLY A 65 -13.06 -26.12 13.01
C GLY A 65 -14.10 -26.99 12.33
N THR A 66 -14.48 -26.68 11.09
CA THR A 66 -15.48 -27.44 10.31
C THR A 66 -15.32 -28.97 10.42
N PRO A 67 -14.10 -29.56 10.37
CA PRO A 67 -13.92 -31.00 10.59
C PRO A 67 -14.32 -31.49 11.99
N GLY A 68 -14.15 -30.67 13.03
CA GLY A 68 -14.59 -30.95 14.40
C GLY A 68 -16.12 -30.82 14.58
N VAL A 69 -16.76 -29.90 13.86
CA VAL A 69 -18.23 -29.81 13.78
C VAL A 69 -18.79 -31.06 13.09
N LEU A 70 -18.20 -31.47 11.96
CA LEU A 70 -18.56 -32.69 11.23
C LEU A 70 -18.34 -33.95 12.09
N ARG A 71 -17.28 -34.00 12.90
CA ARG A 71 -17.04 -35.07 13.90
C ARG A 71 -18.19 -35.19 14.91
N THR A 72 -18.84 -34.07 15.26
CA THR A 72 -19.95 -34.02 16.22
C THR A 72 -21.28 -34.44 15.60
N LEU A 73 -21.40 -34.36 14.26
CA LEU A 73 -22.61 -34.70 13.49
C LEU A 73 -22.67 -36.16 13.02
N GLY A 74 -21.67 -36.99 13.35
CA GLY A 74 -21.79 -38.45 13.25
C GLY A 74 -21.21 -39.14 12.00
N GLU A 75 -20.31 -38.50 11.25
CA GLU A 75 -19.59 -39.18 10.15
C GLU A 75 -18.22 -39.72 10.62
N SER A 76 -17.86 -40.93 10.18
CA SER A 76 -16.60 -41.63 10.50
C SER A 76 -15.38 -40.89 9.91
N ALA A 77 -14.93 -39.84 10.59
CA ALA A 77 -13.79 -39.00 10.19
C ALA A 77 -12.42 -39.61 10.56
N SER A 78 -12.20 -40.88 10.21
CA SER A 78 -10.98 -41.63 10.57
C SER A 78 -9.76 -41.33 9.69
N LEU A 79 -9.80 -40.35 8.79
CA LEU A 79 -8.74 -40.13 7.78
C LEU A 79 -8.18 -38.69 7.71
N LEU A 80 -8.54 -37.77 8.61
CA LEU A 80 -8.09 -36.39 8.49
C LEU A 80 -6.86 -36.09 9.36
N HIS A 81 -5.77 -35.75 8.66
CA HIS A 81 -4.48 -35.32 9.18
C HIS A 81 -4.67 -34.17 10.17
N GLN A 82 -4.10 -34.27 11.38
CA GLN A 82 -3.95 -33.12 12.26
C GLN A 82 -3.06 -32.11 11.54
N VAL A 83 -3.61 -30.96 11.14
CA VAL A 83 -2.82 -29.86 10.59
C VAL A 83 -1.94 -29.36 11.73
N PRO A 84 -0.60 -29.51 11.64
CA PRO A 84 0.29 -28.98 12.65
C PRO A 84 0.00 -27.50 12.83
N LEU A 85 0.09 -27.00 14.07
CA LEU A 85 0.16 -25.56 14.29
C LEU A 85 1.27 -25.04 13.36
N ARG A 86 1.00 -24.02 12.53
CA ARG A 86 2.07 -23.37 11.77
C ARG A 86 3.02 -22.76 12.82
N ASP A 87 4.08 -23.49 13.12
CA ASP A 87 5.15 -22.99 13.96
C ASP A 87 5.68 -21.69 13.34
N CYS A 88 6.13 -20.79 14.21
CA CYS A 88 6.92 -19.62 13.82
C CYS A 88 8.02 -20.06 12.84
N PRO A 89 8.50 -19.16 11.96
CA PRO A 89 9.39 -19.56 10.89
C PRO A 89 10.55 -20.36 11.46
N ALA A 90 10.92 -21.45 10.78
CA ALA A 90 12.08 -22.21 11.20
C ALA A 90 13.24 -21.22 11.29
N LEU A 91 13.78 -21.01 12.50
CA LEU A 91 14.83 -20.04 12.80
C LEU A 91 15.96 -20.06 11.74
N SER A 92 16.25 -21.24 11.21
CA SER A 92 17.19 -21.48 10.12
C SER A 92 16.86 -20.73 8.83
N GLU A 93 15.60 -20.67 8.42
CA GLU A 93 15.15 -19.97 7.21
C GLU A 93 15.30 -18.46 7.35
N TYR A 94 14.79 -17.89 8.45
CA TYR A 94 14.92 -16.45 8.74
C TYR A 94 16.37 -15.98 8.73
N VAL A 95 17.25 -16.70 9.44
CA VAL A 95 18.69 -16.38 9.49
C VAL A 95 19.37 -16.61 8.14
N SER A 96 18.98 -17.64 7.38
CA SER A 96 19.55 -17.89 6.06
C SER A 96 19.27 -16.75 5.09
N ILE A 97 18.05 -16.20 5.10
CA ILE A 97 17.67 -15.09 4.22
C ILE A 97 18.39 -13.81 4.62
N ILE A 98 18.50 -13.52 5.93
CA ILE A 98 19.25 -12.33 6.41
C ILE A 98 20.71 -12.35 5.95
N ARG A 99 21.32 -13.52 5.83
CA ARG A 99 22.70 -13.66 5.34
C ARG A 99 22.88 -13.30 3.87
N GLU A 100 21.79 -13.21 3.11
CA GLU A 100 21.80 -12.74 1.72
C GLU A 100 21.93 -11.20 1.62
N LEU A 101 21.81 -10.47 2.74
CA LEU A 101 22.05 -9.03 2.76
C LEU A 101 23.50 -8.71 2.35
N PRO A 102 23.73 -7.64 1.58
CA PRO A 102 25.07 -7.25 1.19
C PRO A 102 25.84 -6.65 2.37
N SER A 103 27.12 -6.34 2.14
CA SER A 103 27.95 -5.68 3.14
C SER A 103 27.37 -4.32 3.55
N GLN A 104 27.67 -3.88 4.79
CA GLN A 104 27.13 -2.62 5.33
C GLN A 104 27.40 -1.41 4.43
N ARG A 105 28.57 -1.38 3.78
CA ARG A 105 28.91 -0.34 2.80
C ARG A 105 27.89 -0.26 1.65
N HIS A 106 27.51 -1.40 1.09
CA HIS A 106 26.52 -1.43 0.00
C HIS A 106 25.13 -1.10 0.51
N ILE A 107 24.78 -1.53 1.73
CA ILE A 107 23.50 -1.14 2.36
C ILE A 107 23.43 0.39 2.48
N ASP A 108 24.48 1.05 2.98
CA ASP A 108 24.50 2.51 3.14
C ASP A 108 24.35 3.23 1.79
N ILE A 109 25.07 2.78 0.75
CA ILE A 109 24.98 3.36 -0.60
C ILE A 109 23.56 3.20 -1.16
N LEU A 110 23.01 1.97 -1.12
CA LEU A 110 21.71 1.68 -1.72
C LEU A 110 20.55 2.35 -0.96
N VAL A 111 20.63 2.44 0.37
CA VAL A 111 19.64 3.17 1.17
C VAL A 111 19.67 4.66 0.82
N GLN A 112 20.86 5.26 0.69
CA GLN A 112 20.99 6.64 0.26
C GLN A 112 20.42 6.85 -1.16
N ASP A 113 20.74 5.96 -2.09
CA ASP A 113 20.25 6.01 -3.47
C ASP A 113 18.73 5.84 -3.53
N PHE A 114 18.15 4.99 -2.69
CA PHE A 114 16.71 4.81 -2.60
C PHE A 114 16.00 6.11 -2.24
N PHE A 115 16.40 6.77 -1.13
CA PHE A 115 15.76 8.00 -0.69
C PHE A 115 15.98 9.17 -1.67
N ARG A 116 17.12 9.16 -2.36
CA ARG A 116 17.44 10.17 -3.37
C ARG A 116 16.65 10.00 -4.67
N ASN A 117 16.51 8.76 -5.16
CA ASN A 117 16.07 8.51 -6.54
C ASN A 117 14.69 7.81 -6.64
N ALA A 118 14.27 7.09 -5.61
CA ALA A 118 13.11 6.18 -5.70
C ALA A 118 11.98 6.47 -4.68
N ALA A 119 12.30 6.96 -3.48
CA ALA A 119 11.30 7.18 -2.42
C ALA A 119 10.18 8.16 -2.81
N TRP A 120 10.48 9.06 -3.76
CA TRP A 120 9.55 10.10 -4.25
C TRP A 120 8.27 9.57 -4.92
N HIS A 121 8.23 8.32 -5.37
CA HIS A 121 7.10 7.83 -6.16
C HIS A 121 5.80 7.69 -5.35
N TYR A 122 5.88 7.22 -4.09
CA TYR A 122 4.69 6.83 -3.32
C TYR A 122 4.79 7.07 -1.81
N ASP A 123 5.91 7.60 -1.30
CA ASP A 123 6.09 7.93 0.13
C ASP A 123 5.78 6.76 1.10
N ILE A 124 6.01 5.53 0.64
CA ILE A 124 5.69 4.29 1.41
C ILE A 124 6.61 4.15 2.64
N VAL A 125 7.82 4.68 2.54
CA VAL A 125 8.86 4.57 3.56
C VAL A 125 9.32 5.99 3.92
N ASP A 126 9.08 6.39 5.17
CA ASP A 126 9.63 7.62 5.72
C ASP A 126 11.12 7.43 6.04
N GLU A 127 11.95 8.39 5.61
CA GLU A 127 13.40 8.31 5.76
C GLU A 127 13.85 8.31 7.23
N ALA A 128 13.28 9.19 8.06
CA ALA A 128 13.69 9.30 9.46
C ALA A 128 13.32 8.02 10.24
N ILE A 129 12.11 7.51 10.03
CA ILE A 129 11.66 6.24 10.64
C ILE A 129 12.55 5.09 10.18
N PHE A 130 12.80 4.96 8.87
CA PHE A 130 13.58 3.86 8.33
C PHE A 130 15.05 3.89 8.79
N ILE A 131 15.69 5.06 8.80
CA ILE A 131 17.07 5.20 9.27
C ILE A 131 17.18 4.87 10.77
N ASN A 132 16.20 5.26 11.58
CA ASN A 132 16.13 4.88 12.98
C ASN A 132 15.99 3.35 13.15
N GLN A 133 15.09 2.72 12.39
CA GLN A 133 14.94 1.26 12.39
C GLN A 133 16.22 0.55 11.95
N LEU A 134 16.91 1.06 10.92
CA LEU A 134 18.19 0.52 10.46
C LEU A 134 19.27 0.62 11.54
N ALA A 135 19.35 1.74 12.25
CA ALA A 135 20.28 1.93 13.35
C ALA A 135 19.99 0.95 14.50
N GLN A 136 18.72 0.78 14.89
CA GLN A 136 18.32 -0.20 15.91
C GLN A 136 18.63 -1.64 15.48
N TRP A 137 18.36 -1.98 14.21
CA TRP A 137 18.67 -3.29 13.63
C TRP A 137 20.16 -3.60 13.68
N ARG A 138 21.02 -2.62 13.36
CA ARG A 138 22.49 -2.75 13.42
C ARG A 138 23.02 -2.99 14.82
N CYS A 139 22.30 -2.56 15.85
CA CYS A 139 22.67 -2.75 17.25
C CYS A 139 22.24 -4.12 17.81
N LEU A 140 21.50 -4.94 17.05
CA LEU A 140 21.07 -6.26 17.51
C LEU A 140 22.26 -7.21 17.72
N THR A 141 22.27 -7.88 18.87
CA THR A 141 23.32 -8.84 19.23
C THR A 141 23.10 -10.20 18.58
N HIS A 142 24.18 -10.96 18.40
CA HIS A 142 24.10 -12.33 17.88
C HIS A 142 23.20 -13.24 18.73
N GLU A 143 23.14 -13.03 20.05
CA GLU A 143 22.25 -13.79 20.94
C GLU A 143 20.76 -13.48 20.69
N GLN A 144 20.42 -12.25 20.31
CA GLN A 144 19.04 -11.92 19.91
C GLN A 144 18.67 -12.61 18.59
N PHE A 145 19.58 -12.66 17.62
CA PHE A 145 19.36 -13.40 16.37
C PHE A 145 19.18 -14.91 16.59
N LYS A 146 19.93 -15.51 17.52
CA LYS A 146 19.80 -16.93 17.86
C LYS A 146 18.45 -17.28 18.49
N ARG A 147 17.84 -16.35 19.24
CA ARG A 147 16.52 -16.55 19.85
C ARG A 147 15.38 -16.42 18.86
N GLY A 148 15.67 -16.00 17.63
CA GLY A 148 14.73 -15.94 16.52
C GLY A 148 13.87 -14.67 16.50
N PRO A 149 13.04 -14.54 15.47
CA PRO A 149 12.26 -13.32 15.23
C PRO A 149 11.32 -12.98 16.39
N ASP A 150 10.76 -13.98 17.09
CA ASP A 150 9.81 -13.74 18.19
C ASP A 150 10.44 -12.99 19.36
N ALA A 151 11.76 -13.13 19.55
CA ALA A 151 12.52 -12.42 20.59
C ALA A 151 12.89 -10.98 20.21
N LEU A 152 12.64 -10.56 18.96
CA LEU A 152 12.88 -9.19 18.51
C LEU A 152 11.64 -8.32 18.77
N PRO A 153 11.82 -7.00 18.96
CA PRO A 153 10.71 -6.04 18.95
C PRO A 153 9.86 -6.19 17.68
N ALA A 154 8.53 -6.08 17.80
CA ALA A 154 7.59 -6.34 16.70
C ALA A 154 7.94 -5.58 15.40
N THR A 155 8.33 -4.31 15.52
CA THR A 155 8.76 -3.46 14.40
C THR A 155 10.02 -3.98 13.69
N LEU A 156 10.96 -4.57 14.44
CA LEU A 156 12.22 -5.07 13.92
C LEU A 156 12.12 -6.49 13.35
N ARG A 157 11.08 -7.26 13.70
CA ARG A 157 10.88 -8.62 13.16
C ARG A 157 10.85 -8.60 11.63
N SER A 158 9.97 -7.76 11.08
CA SER A 158 9.73 -7.64 9.64
C SER A 158 10.67 -6.65 8.94
N PHE A 159 11.48 -5.90 9.69
CA PHE A 159 12.37 -4.88 9.13
C PHE A 159 13.32 -5.38 8.03
N PRO A 160 13.94 -6.58 8.13
CA PRO A 160 14.79 -7.08 7.06
C PRO A 160 14.05 -7.27 5.73
N ALA A 161 12.75 -7.58 5.76
CA ALA A 161 11.96 -7.72 4.55
C ALA A 161 11.82 -6.35 3.87
N LEU A 162 11.53 -5.31 4.67
CA LEU A 162 11.47 -3.95 4.16
C LEU A 162 12.83 -3.49 3.64
N LEU A 163 13.92 -3.78 4.35
CA LEU A 163 15.28 -3.47 3.92
C LEU A 163 15.59 -4.11 2.56
N PHE A 164 15.32 -5.41 2.39
CA PHE A 164 15.49 -6.08 1.10
C PHE A 164 14.71 -5.41 -0.03
N GLN A 165 13.47 -4.99 0.21
CA GLN A 165 12.69 -4.28 -0.81
C GLN A 165 13.26 -2.90 -1.12
N VAL A 166 13.74 -2.16 -0.11
CA VAL A 166 14.43 -0.86 -0.29
C VAL A 166 15.69 -1.04 -1.15
N LEU A 167 16.52 -2.04 -0.86
CA LEU A 167 17.72 -2.35 -1.63
C LEU A 167 17.38 -2.77 -3.08
N ALA A 168 16.34 -3.58 -3.26
CA ALA A 168 15.86 -3.98 -4.58
C ALA A 168 15.41 -2.77 -5.41
N GLN A 169 14.60 -1.88 -4.83
CA GLN A 169 14.15 -0.68 -5.53
C GLN A 169 15.31 0.26 -5.83
N ALA A 170 16.27 0.40 -4.91
CA ALA A 170 17.48 1.20 -5.13
C ALA A 170 18.27 0.71 -6.34
N LEU A 171 18.40 -0.61 -6.52
CA LEU A 171 19.10 -1.21 -7.66
C LEU A 171 18.34 -0.99 -8.98
N LEU A 172 17.00 -1.05 -8.97
CA LEU A 172 16.19 -0.81 -10.17
C LEU A 172 16.26 0.64 -10.67
N PHE A 173 16.35 1.62 -9.76
CA PHE A 173 16.32 3.05 -10.07
C PHE A 173 17.71 3.71 -10.02
N GLN A 174 18.76 2.93 -10.27
CA GLN A 174 20.10 3.51 -10.37
C GLN A 174 20.17 4.52 -11.53
N PRO A 175 20.76 5.71 -11.32
CA PRO A 175 20.97 6.68 -12.39
C PRO A 175 21.98 6.16 -13.41
N ALA A 176 22.02 6.80 -14.59
CA ALA A 176 22.99 6.45 -15.64
C ALA A 176 24.45 6.53 -15.16
N GLN A 177 24.74 7.44 -14.22
CA GLN A 177 26.01 7.54 -13.51
C GLN A 177 25.82 7.08 -12.07
N TYR A 178 26.04 5.80 -11.81
CA TYR A 178 25.94 5.21 -10.47
C TYR A 178 27.32 4.89 -9.89
N ASN A 179 27.35 4.55 -8.60
CA ASN A 179 28.57 4.16 -7.92
C ASN A 179 29.06 2.78 -8.42
N GLU A 180 30.21 2.74 -9.10
CA GLU A 180 30.73 1.52 -9.71
C GLU A 180 30.99 0.38 -8.72
N SER A 181 31.17 0.67 -7.41
CA SER A 181 31.30 -0.39 -6.39
C SER A 181 30.05 -1.27 -6.27
N LEU A 182 28.88 -0.82 -6.75
CA LEU A 182 27.69 -1.67 -6.84
C LEU A 182 27.90 -2.87 -7.79
N ASN A 183 28.86 -2.80 -8.72
CA ASN A 183 29.22 -3.94 -9.55
C ASN A 183 29.83 -5.10 -8.75
N ASP A 184 30.35 -4.86 -7.54
CA ASP A 184 30.84 -5.91 -6.62
C ASP A 184 29.69 -6.82 -6.14
N LEU A 185 28.44 -6.36 -6.27
CA LEU A 185 27.26 -7.19 -6.03
C LEU A 185 26.99 -8.18 -7.16
N LYS A 186 27.66 -8.13 -8.30
CA LYS A 186 27.48 -9.08 -9.41
C LYS A 186 28.42 -10.26 -9.20
N TYR A 187 27.90 -11.50 -9.25
CA TYR A 187 28.73 -12.70 -9.15
C TYR A 187 28.94 -13.41 -10.50
N ALA A 188 28.24 -12.98 -11.55
CA ALA A 188 28.37 -13.48 -12.91
C ALA A 188 28.60 -12.33 -13.89
N VAL A 189 29.31 -12.60 -14.99
CA VAL A 189 29.78 -11.59 -15.95
C VAL A 189 28.63 -10.94 -16.71
N ASP A 190 27.58 -11.71 -16.99
CA ASP A 190 26.37 -11.32 -17.71
C ASP A 190 25.26 -10.78 -16.79
N MET A 191 25.53 -10.69 -15.48
CA MET A 191 24.54 -10.26 -14.50
C MET A 191 24.38 -8.74 -14.48
N GLU A 192 23.13 -8.28 -14.54
CA GLU A 192 22.76 -6.89 -14.36
C GLU A 192 22.43 -6.57 -12.89
N LEU A 193 22.39 -5.28 -12.55
CA LEU A 193 21.92 -4.86 -11.21
C LEU A 193 20.42 -5.16 -11.02
N SER A 194 19.65 -5.18 -12.11
CA SER A 194 18.25 -5.59 -12.15
C SER A 194 18.07 -7.05 -11.70
N ASP A 195 18.94 -7.97 -12.12
CA ASP A 195 18.92 -9.36 -11.66
C ASP A 195 19.15 -9.45 -10.14
N ARG A 196 20.12 -8.68 -9.63
CA ARG A 196 20.36 -8.60 -8.18
C ARG A 196 19.16 -8.01 -7.44
N ALA A 197 18.48 -7.04 -8.05
CA ALA A 197 17.28 -6.44 -7.50
C ALA A 197 16.14 -7.48 -7.35
N VAL A 198 15.97 -8.36 -8.35
CA VAL A 198 15.00 -9.46 -8.29
C VAL A 198 15.31 -10.41 -7.13
N GLU A 199 16.58 -10.83 -6.99
CA GLU A 199 17.00 -11.70 -5.89
C GLU A 199 16.72 -11.08 -4.51
N TYR A 200 17.01 -9.78 -4.33
CA TYR A 200 16.70 -9.06 -3.09
C TYR A 200 15.20 -8.92 -2.85
N SER A 201 14.42 -8.58 -3.87
CA SER A 201 12.96 -8.51 -3.72
C SER A 201 12.38 -9.87 -3.33
N ASP A 202 12.90 -10.97 -3.90
CA ASP A 202 12.50 -12.33 -3.58
C ASP A 202 12.92 -12.77 -2.18
N ALA A 203 14.11 -12.39 -1.72
CA ALA A 203 14.53 -12.55 -0.33
C ALA A 203 13.59 -11.83 0.63
N GLY A 204 13.24 -10.57 0.33
CA GLY A 204 12.28 -9.79 1.12
C GLY A 204 10.89 -10.44 1.19
N ARG A 205 10.39 -10.97 0.06
CA ARG A 205 9.11 -11.70 0.01
C ARG A 205 9.16 -12.99 0.84
N ARG A 206 10.22 -13.80 0.69
CA ARG A 206 10.41 -15.02 1.49
C ARG A 206 10.39 -14.68 2.97
N LEU A 207 11.14 -13.65 3.37
CA LEU A 207 11.21 -13.22 4.77
C LEU A 207 9.86 -12.69 5.28
N ALA A 208 9.08 -11.97 4.47
CA ALA A 208 7.72 -11.57 4.86
C ALA A 208 6.79 -12.77 5.05
N SER A 209 6.92 -13.81 4.21
CA SER A 209 6.09 -15.03 4.28
C SER A 209 6.37 -15.92 5.51
N CYS A 210 7.50 -15.68 6.17
CA CYS A 210 7.88 -16.33 7.43
C CYS A 210 6.96 -15.95 8.60
N PHE A 211 6.31 -14.78 8.57
CA PHE A 211 5.50 -14.31 9.69
C PHE A 211 4.06 -14.84 9.65
N ARG A 212 3.48 -14.99 10.85
CA ARG A 212 2.07 -15.34 11.00
C ARG A 212 1.19 -14.19 10.54
N LYS A 213 0.20 -14.50 9.70
CA LYS A 213 -0.80 -13.53 9.24
C LYS A 213 -1.70 -12.97 10.34
N SER A 214 -1.74 -13.61 11.52
CA SER A 214 -2.46 -13.12 12.70
C SER A 214 -1.77 -11.96 13.41
N GLU A 215 -0.48 -11.70 13.13
CA GLU A 215 0.32 -10.67 13.78
C GLU A 215 1.00 -9.76 12.74
N PRO A 216 0.22 -9.05 11.91
CA PRO A 216 0.79 -8.10 10.97
C PRO A 216 1.46 -6.95 11.72
N THR A 217 2.48 -6.36 11.10
CA THR A 217 3.18 -5.18 11.61
C THR A 217 3.15 -4.10 10.53
N LEU A 218 3.21 -2.82 10.92
CA LEU A 218 3.23 -1.71 9.97
C LEU A 218 4.40 -1.86 8.98
N THR A 219 5.58 -2.23 9.48
CA THR A 219 6.77 -2.54 8.69
C THR A 219 6.59 -3.74 7.75
N GLY A 220 5.83 -4.75 8.18
CA GLY A 220 5.42 -5.86 7.31
C GLY A 220 4.56 -5.37 6.14
N VAL A 221 3.54 -4.55 6.41
CA VAL A 221 2.69 -3.96 5.37
C VAL A 221 3.50 -3.08 4.41
N GLN A 222 4.45 -2.29 4.91
CA GLN A 222 5.37 -1.52 4.06
C GLN A 222 6.20 -2.44 3.15
N ALA A 223 6.71 -3.56 3.67
CA ALA A 223 7.49 -4.51 2.89
C ALA A 223 6.63 -5.16 1.79
N GLU A 224 5.40 -5.55 2.09
CA GLU A 224 4.47 -6.11 1.09
C GLU A 224 4.06 -5.09 0.02
N LEU A 225 3.81 -3.83 0.42
CA LEU A 225 3.50 -2.77 -0.52
C LEU A 225 4.71 -2.42 -1.41
N MET A 226 5.93 -2.38 -0.85
CA MET A 226 7.16 -2.20 -1.62
C MET A 226 7.43 -3.37 -2.57
N ARG A 227 7.07 -4.60 -2.16
CA ARG A 227 7.11 -5.76 -3.07
C ARG A 227 6.13 -5.61 -4.24
N ALA A 228 4.89 -5.19 -3.97
CA ALA A 228 3.93 -4.90 -5.04
C ALA A 228 4.43 -3.77 -5.96
N CYS A 229 5.15 -2.78 -5.41
CA CYS A 229 5.82 -1.72 -6.18
C CYS A 229 6.87 -2.30 -7.13
N PHE A 230 7.74 -3.17 -6.62
CA PHE A 230 8.76 -3.85 -7.42
C PHE A 230 8.15 -4.65 -8.58
N GLU A 231 7.12 -5.45 -8.30
CA GLU A 231 6.41 -6.26 -9.30
C GLU A 231 5.71 -5.37 -10.34
N LYS A 232 5.09 -4.27 -9.92
CA LYS A 232 4.48 -3.29 -10.82
C LYS A 232 5.52 -2.62 -11.72
N THR A 233 6.68 -2.25 -11.18
CA THR A 233 7.77 -1.60 -11.94
C THR A 233 8.40 -2.55 -12.95
N THR A 234 8.52 -3.84 -12.63
CA THR A 234 9.12 -4.85 -13.51
C THR A 234 8.12 -5.49 -14.49
N GLY A 235 6.86 -5.07 -14.46
CA GLY A 235 5.82 -5.51 -15.40
C GLY A 235 5.01 -6.74 -14.98
N ALA A 236 5.25 -7.29 -13.79
CA ALA A 236 4.48 -8.37 -13.17
C ALA A 236 3.20 -7.83 -12.51
N VAL A 237 2.34 -7.19 -13.32
CA VAL A 237 1.18 -6.41 -12.82
C VAL A 237 0.11 -7.29 -12.16
N ILE A 238 -0.05 -8.55 -12.59
CA ILE A 238 -1.03 -9.47 -12.01
C ILE A 238 -0.58 -9.93 -10.62
N GLU A 239 0.71 -10.26 -10.50
CA GLU A 239 1.41 -10.63 -9.28
C GLU A 239 1.34 -9.47 -8.29
N ALA A 240 1.65 -8.26 -8.76
CA ALA A 240 1.53 -7.03 -7.96
C ALA A 240 0.11 -6.84 -7.40
N TRP A 241 -0.95 -7.15 -8.17
CA TRP A 241 -2.33 -7.05 -7.68
C TRP A 241 -2.62 -8.07 -6.56
N HIS A 242 -2.10 -9.30 -6.67
CA HIS A 242 -2.22 -10.31 -5.61
C HIS A 242 -1.44 -9.94 -4.35
N THR A 243 -0.21 -9.44 -4.51
CA THR A 243 0.62 -8.94 -3.41
C THR A 243 -0.07 -7.76 -2.72
N LEU A 244 -0.57 -6.79 -3.49
CA LEU A 244 -1.34 -5.65 -2.98
C LEU A 244 -2.57 -6.10 -2.19
N GLY A 245 -3.33 -7.07 -2.70
CA GLY A 245 -4.48 -7.63 -1.99
C GLY A 245 -4.11 -8.29 -0.65
N THR A 246 -2.89 -8.81 -0.52
CA THR A 246 -2.37 -9.31 0.76
C THR A 246 -2.03 -8.16 1.70
N ALA A 247 -1.31 -7.15 1.22
CA ALA A 247 -0.98 -5.95 1.99
C ALA A 247 -2.24 -5.21 2.49
N ILE A 248 -3.31 -5.18 1.70
CA ILE A 248 -4.60 -4.59 2.10
C ILE A 248 -5.21 -5.33 3.29
N ARG A 249 -5.22 -6.67 3.27
CA ARG A 249 -5.77 -7.46 4.39
C ARG A 249 -4.93 -7.27 5.65
N ASP A 250 -3.61 -7.32 5.53
CA ASP A 250 -2.71 -7.11 6.67
C ASP A 250 -2.85 -5.68 7.24
N ALA A 251 -3.05 -4.67 6.38
CA ALA A 251 -3.38 -3.30 6.79
C ALA A 251 -4.76 -3.18 7.46
N GLN A 252 -5.75 -3.94 6.99
CA GLN A 252 -7.08 -3.98 7.60
C GLN A 252 -7.04 -4.57 9.02
N GLU A 253 -6.27 -5.64 9.22
CA GLU A 253 -6.03 -6.27 10.52
C GLU A 253 -5.33 -5.34 11.53
N LEU A 254 -4.52 -4.39 11.05
CA LEU A 254 -3.94 -3.30 11.85
C LEU A 254 -4.93 -2.17 12.16
N GLY A 255 -6.09 -2.16 11.50
CA GLY A 255 -7.09 -1.11 11.60
C GLY A 255 -6.76 0.15 10.79
N LEU A 256 -5.82 0.10 9.83
CA LEU A 256 -5.41 1.29 9.06
C LEU A 256 -6.54 1.92 8.24
N HIS A 257 -7.57 1.13 7.92
CA HIS A 257 -8.76 1.54 7.21
C HIS A 257 -9.77 2.32 8.07
N LEU A 258 -9.55 2.38 9.39
CA LEU A 258 -10.48 3.00 10.33
C LEU A 258 -10.18 4.50 10.49
N ILE A 259 -11.23 5.30 10.45
CA ILE A 259 -11.15 6.76 10.56
C ILE A 259 -10.71 7.20 11.97
N LYS A 260 -11.11 6.44 13.00
CA LYS A 260 -10.82 6.75 14.40
C LYS A 260 -9.48 6.11 14.84
N PRO A 261 -8.48 6.92 15.21
CA PRO A 261 -7.16 6.41 15.60
C PRO A 261 -7.19 5.53 16.86
N GLU A 262 -8.18 5.75 17.73
CA GLU A 262 -8.45 4.96 18.95
C GLU A 262 -8.72 3.47 18.67
N LEU A 263 -9.16 3.15 17.44
CA LEU A 263 -9.50 1.79 17.03
C LEU A 263 -8.34 1.09 16.31
N THR A 264 -7.23 1.79 16.08
CA THR A 264 -6.05 1.22 15.43
C THR A 264 -5.17 0.51 16.45
N ARG A 265 -4.50 -0.57 16.04
CA ARG A 265 -3.51 -1.26 16.90
C ARG A 265 -2.17 -0.50 16.99
N ILE A 266 -2.14 0.78 16.63
CA ILE A 266 -0.93 1.61 16.52
C ILE A 266 -0.91 2.66 17.62
N GLU A 267 0.02 2.49 18.54
CA GLU A 267 0.15 3.32 19.75
C GLU A 267 0.91 4.64 19.50
N GLU A 268 1.93 4.61 18.63
CA GLU A 268 2.83 5.74 18.33
C GLU A 268 2.17 6.76 17.37
N PRO A 269 2.17 8.08 17.68
CA PRO A 269 1.61 9.11 16.80
C PRO A 269 2.24 9.15 15.41
N CYS A 270 3.56 8.98 15.31
CA CYS A 270 4.30 8.99 14.05
C CYS A 270 3.88 7.80 13.16
N ASP A 271 3.75 6.62 13.76
CA ASP A 271 3.28 5.41 13.08
C ASP A 271 1.82 5.55 12.60
N ARG A 272 0.98 6.34 13.29
CA ARG A 272 -0.39 6.62 12.83
C ARG A 272 -0.43 7.46 11.55
N GLU A 273 0.43 8.48 11.44
CA GLU A 273 0.51 9.29 10.22
C GLU A 273 1.04 8.47 9.05
N LEU A 274 2.10 7.69 9.27
CA LEU A 274 2.62 6.74 8.30
C LEU A 274 1.56 5.72 7.88
N GLY A 275 0.81 5.17 8.83
CA GLY A 275 -0.29 4.23 8.57
C GLY A 275 -1.40 4.81 7.71
N ARG A 276 -1.79 6.08 7.93
CA ARG A 276 -2.75 6.79 7.07
C ARG A 276 -2.24 6.95 5.65
N ASN A 277 -0.96 7.30 5.50
CA ASN A 277 -0.34 7.44 4.18
C ASN A 277 -0.29 6.09 3.44
N ILE A 278 0.12 5.02 4.13
CA ILE A 278 0.11 3.66 3.58
C ILE A 278 -1.29 3.26 3.14
N TRP A 279 -2.32 3.50 3.97
CA TRP A 279 -3.70 3.18 3.60
C TRP A 279 -4.17 3.96 2.37
N LEU A 280 -3.83 5.25 2.25
CA LEU A 280 -4.11 6.05 1.06
C LEU A 280 -3.47 5.43 -0.20
N VAL A 281 -2.19 5.06 -0.13
CA VAL A 281 -1.48 4.44 -1.27
C VAL A 281 -2.10 3.10 -1.64
N LEU A 282 -2.42 2.25 -0.64
CA LEU A 282 -3.11 0.97 -0.85
C LEU A 282 -4.45 1.17 -1.56
N HIS A 283 -5.27 2.11 -1.10
CA HIS A 283 -6.57 2.42 -1.70
C HIS A 283 -6.42 2.92 -3.14
N LEU A 284 -5.50 3.86 -3.39
CA LEU A 284 -5.23 4.40 -4.72
C LEU A 284 -4.84 3.31 -5.71
N TRP A 285 -3.99 2.37 -5.28
CA TRP A 285 -3.52 1.28 -6.13
C TRP A 285 -4.59 0.22 -6.36
N ASP A 286 -5.38 -0.10 -5.33
CA ASP A 286 -6.51 -1.03 -5.45
C ASP A 286 -7.52 -0.50 -6.46
N ALA A 287 -7.86 0.79 -6.39
CA ALA A 287 -8.75 1.42 -7.35
C ALA A 287 -8.13 1.48 -8.76
N HIS A 288 -6.89 1.92 -8.89
CA HIS A 288 -6.21 2.03 -10.18
C HIS A 288 -6.04 0.66 -10.87
N MET A 289 -5.48 -0.33 -10.17
CA MET A 289 -5.30 -1.68 -10.70
C MET A 289 -6.64 -2.39 -10.90
N GLY A 290 -7.63 -2.13 -10.04
CA GLY A 290 -9.01 -2.62 -10.20
C GLY A 290 -9.62 -2.19 -11.53
N ILE A 291 -9.51 -0.90 -11.88
CA ILE A 291 -9.98 -0.37 -13.16
C ILE A 291 -9.18 -0.96 -14.34
N VAL A 292 -7.85 -0.88 -14.27
CA VAL A 292 -6.97 -1.31 -15.39
C VAL A 292 -7.11 -2.80 -15.70
N LEU A 293 -7.28 -3.64 -14.66
CA LEU A 293 -7.37 -5.09 -14.80
C LEU A 293 -8.81 -5.62 -14.83
N GLY A 294 -9.82 -4.77 -14.65
CA GLY A 294 -11.22 -5.19 -14.52
C GLY A 294 -11.47 -6.08 -13.31
N ARG A 295 -10.85 -5.76 -12.17
CA ARG A 295 -10.93 -6.52 -10.90
C ARG A 295 -11.76 -5.76 -9.87
N PRO A 296 -12.45 -6.47 -8.95
CA PRO A 296 -13.18 -5.81 -7.87
C PRO A 296 -12.21 -5.08 -6.92
N LEU A 297 -12.66 -3.93 -6.41
CA LEU A 297 -11.97 -3.21 -5.32
C LEU A 297 -12.17 -3.94 -3.99
N SER A 298 -11.11 -3.97 -3.19
CA SER A 298 -11.09 -4.49 -1.82
C SER A 298 -11.14 -3.38 -0.77
N THR A 299 -10.96 -2.13 -1.18
CA THR A 299 -10.89 -0.95 -0.32
C THR A 299 -12.03 0.03 -0.60
N ARG A 300 -12.33 0.86 0.39
CA ARG A 300 -13.21 2.03 0.27
C ARG A 300 -12.65 3.16 1.11
N MET A 301 -12.77 4.38 0.62
CA MET A 301 -12.30 5.58 1.31
C MET A 301 -13.25 6.74 1.03
N SER A 302 -13.61 7.48 2.08
CA SER A 302 -14.35 8.72 1.89
C SER A 302 -13.38 9.84 1.53
N PRO A 303 -13.72 10.73 0.57
CA PRO A 303 -12.94 11.94 0.31
C PRO A 303 -12.73 12.83 1.55
N SER A 304 -13.64 12.77 2.53
CA SER A 304 -13.52 13.49 3.81
C SER A 304 -12.38 13.01 4.70
N ASP A 305 -11.93 11.77 4.52
CA ASP A 305 -10.96 11.12 5.40
C ASP A 305 -9.52 11.38 4.95
N VAL A 306 -9.35 11.97 3.76
CA VAL A 306 -8.05 12.26 3.17
C VAL A 306 -7.66 13.70 3.49
N ALA A 307 -6.49 13.86 4.10
CA ALA A 307 -5.92 15.16 4.42
C ALA A 307 -5.89 16.07 3.18
N LEU A 308 -6.16 17.35 3.36
CA LEU A 308 -5.94 18.33 2.31
C LEU A 308 -4.44 18.51 2.06
N PRO A 309 -4.01 18.79 0.82
CA PRO A 309 -2.61 19.13 0.55
C PRO A 309 -2.24 20.34 1.41
N MET A 310 -1.17 20.26 2.18
CA MET A 310 -0.79 21.36 3.06
C MET A 310 -0.47 22.63 2.25
N SER A 311 -0.81 23.79 2.82
CA SER A 311 -0.30 25.07 2.35
C SER A 311 1.23 24.99 2.27
N SER A 312 1.81 25.40 1.13
CA SER A 312 3.25 25.27 0.87
C SER A 312 4.12 26.15 1.78
N ARG A 313 3.56 26.77 2.82
CA ARG A 313 4.25 27.71 3.71
C ARG A 313 4.63 27.04 5.02
N ASP A 314 5.90 27.17 5.40
CA ASP A 314 6.37 26.77 6.71
C ASP A 314 5.81 27.67 7.83
N SER A 315 6.09 27.35 9.10
CA SER A 315 5.69 28.15 10.26
C SER A 315 6.22 29.60 10.23
N SER A 316 7.17 29.90 9.33
CA SER A 316 7.73 31.23 9.09
C SER A 316 7.14 31.94 7.86
N GLY A 317 6.19 31.32 7.17
CA GLY A 317 5.53 31.84 5.97
C GLY A 317 6.30 31.64 4.65
N LYS A 318 7.47 30.97 4.66
CA LYS A 318 8.29 30.71 3.47
C LYS A 318 7.83 29.48 2.72
N GLN A 319 7.95 29.50 1.40
CA GLN A 319 7.66 28.34 0.58
C GLN A 319 8.67 27.21 0.85
N ARG A 320 8.17 26.06 1.31
CA ARG A 320 8.97 24.82 1.39
C ARG A 320 8.82 24.04 0.07
N PRO A 321 9.85 23.29 -0.36
CA PRO A 321 9.71 22.40 -1.51
C PRO A 321 8.63 21.34 -1.23
N PRO A 322 7.83 20.95 -2.25
CA PRO A 322 6.83 19.91 -2.10
C PRO A 322 7.52 18.59 -1.71
N GLN A 323 6.88 17.84 -0.83
CA GLN A 323 7.30 16.49 -0.45
C GLN A 323 6.47 15.47 -1.23
N PRO A 324 6.94 14.21 -1.30
CA PRO A 324 6.21 13.13 -1.99
C PRO A 324 4.73 13.04 -1.59
N ARG A 325 4.39 13.06 -0.29
CA ARG A 325 3.00 13.13 0.17
C ARG A 325 2.19 14.29 -0.40
N ASP A 326 2.79 15.47 -0.58
CA ASP A 326 2.06 16.66 -1.06
C ASP A 326 1.64 16.45 -2.51
N VAL A 327 2.50 15.79 -3.31
CA VAL A 327 2.22 15.40 -4.69
C VAL A 327 1.10 14.35 -4.74
N ILE A 328 1.14 13.34 -3.87
CA ILE A 328 0.12 12.28 -3.80
C ILE A 328 -1.23 12.87 -3.41
N LEU A 329 -1.29 13.69 -2.36
CA LEU A 329 -2.52 14.36 -1.93
C LEU A 329 -3.05 15.30 -3.01
N CYS A 330 -2.17 16.04 -3.68
CA CYS A 330 -2.55 16.90 -4.79
C CYS A 330 -3.20 16.08 -5.93
N GLY A 331 -2.58 14.97 -6.34
CA GLY A 331 -3.13 14.06 -7.34
C GLY A 331 -4.48 13.43 -6.91
N TYR A 332 -4.59 13.04 -5.64
CA TYR A 332 -5.83 12.52 -5.06
C TYR A 332 -6.98 13.53 -5.17
N HIS A 333 -6.77 14.74 -4.65
CA HIS A 333 -7.81 15.76 -4.64
C HIS A 333 -8.16 16.29 -6.03
N THR A 334 -7.20 16.22 -6.96
CA THR A 334 -7.39 16.63 -8.35
C THR A 334 -8.21 15.62 -9.13
N ALA A 335 -7.84 14.34 -9.09
CA ALA A 335 -8.42 13.32 -9.96
C ALA A 335 -8.61 11.95 -9.30
N TYR A 336 -7.66 11.47 -8.50
CA TYR A 336 -7.70 10.04 -8.11
C TYR A 336 -8.82 9.67 -7.13
N LYS A 337 -9.40 10.64 -6.40
CA LYS A 337 -10.60 10.41 -5.58
C LYS A 337 -11.79 9.85 -6.37
N PHE A 338 -11.83 10.10 -7.68
CA PHE A 338 -12.90 9.63 -8.56
C PHE A 338 -12.69 8.21 -9.09
N LEU A 339 -11.55 7.56 -8.85
CA LEU A 339 -11.30 6.19 -9.35
C LEU A 339 -12.34 5.21 -8.80
N GLN A 340 -12.76 5.36 -7.55
CA GLN A 340 -13.81 4.53 -6.97
C GLN A 340 -15.15 4.69 -7.72
N ASP A 341 -15.52 5.93 -8.08
CA ASP A 341 -16.75 6.21 -8.81
C ASP A 341 -16.66 5.69 -10.26
N ILE A 342 -15.51 5.90 -10.91
CA ILE A 342 -15.21 5.43 -12.26
C ILE A 342 -15.33 3.90 -12.34
N HIS A 343 -14.78 3.18 -11.36
CA HIS A 343 -14.89 1.72 -11.30
C HIS A 343 -16.36 1.26 -11.20
N ASN A 344 -17.23 2.04 -10.56
CA ASN A 344 -18.62 1.68 -10.33
C ASN A 344 -19.58 2.18 -11.43
N LEU A 345 -19.09 2.81 -12.51
CA LEU A 345 -19.94 3.34 -13.59
C LEU A 345 -20.84 2.27 -14.23
N ASP A 346 -20.35 1.02 -14.34
CA ASP A 346 -21.12 -0.09 -14.90
C ASP A 346 -22.37 -0.46 -14.06
N ARG A 347 -22.48 0.07 -12.84
CA ARG A 347 -23.61 -0.14 -11.92
C ARG A 347 -24.58 1.05 -11.89
N VAL A 348 -24.33 2.10 -12.68
CA VAL A 348 -25.13 3.32 -12.74
C VAL A 348 -25.96 3.32 -14.02
N ASP A 349 -27.28 3.51 -13.88
CA ASP A 349 -28.20 3.48 -15.02
C ASP A 349 -27.92 4.60 -16.04
N ASP A 350 -27.66 5.83 -15.57
CA ASP A 350 -27.27 6.96 -16.42
C ASP A 350 -25.84 7.42 -16.12
N TRP A 351 -24.87 6.58 -16.50
CA TRP A 351 -23.45 6.83 -16.30
C TRP A 351 -22.94 8.09 -17.01
N ARG A 352 -23.65 8.61 -18.02
CA ARG A 352 -23.22 9.80 -18.80
C ARG A 352 -23.16 11.05 -17.92
N VAL A 353 -24.21 11.26 -17.12
CA VAL A 353 -24.28 12.39 -16.18
C VAL A 353 -23.15 12.32 -15.16
N THR A 354 -22.86 11.12 -14.64
CA THR A 354 -21.74 10.91 -13.71
C THR A 354 -20.39 11.20 -14.37
N VAL A 355 -20.17 10.72 -15.60
CA VAL A 355 -18.94 10.97 -16.35
C VAL A 355 -18.74 12.45 -16.63
N GLU A 356 -19.76 13.16 -17.11
CA GLU A 356 -19.70 14.60 -17.36
C GLU A 356 -19.39 15.38 -16.08
N LYS A 357 -20.06 15.04 -14.97
CA LYS A 357 -19.80 15.65 -13.66
C LYS A 357 -18.36 15.43 -13.19
N ILE A 358 -17.85 14.20 -13.30
CA ILE A 358 -16.46 13.87 -12.94
C ILE A 358 -15.50 14.67 -13.82
N HIS A 359 -15.73 14.71 -15.13
CA HIS A 359 -14.89 15.42 -16.09
C HIS A 359 -14.79 16.91 -15.77
N GLU A 360 -15.92 17.61 -15.62
CA GLU A 360 -15.97 19.03 -15.30
C GLU A 360 -15.30 19.34 -13.94
N THR A 361 -15.50 18.46 -12.96
CA THR A 361 -14.86 18.62 -11.65
C THR A 361 -13.35 18.45 -11.75
N ILE A 362 -12.85 17.48 -12.53
CA ILE A 362 -11.40 17.30 -12.75
C ILE A 362 -10.82 18.53 -13.47
N LEU A 363 -11.48 19.04 -14.52
CA LEU A 363 -11.03 20.26 -15.21
C LEU A 363 -10.94 21.46 -14.27
N THR A 364 -11.97 21.63 -13.42
CA THR A 364 -11.99 22.67 -12.39
C THR A 364 -10.84 22.49 -11.39
N ASN A 365 -10.57 21.27 -10.92
CA ASN A 365 -9.46 21.01 -10.00
C ASN A 365 -8.11 21.29 -10.65
N ILE A 366 -7.92 20.90 -11.92
CA ILE A 366 -6.69 21.14 -12.69
C ILE A 366 -6.44 22.65 -12.82
N ALA A 367 -7.48 23.44 -13.09
CA ALA A 367 -7.37 24.90 -13.17
C ALA A 367 -6.97 25.55 -11.82
N ASN A 368 -7.24 24.87 -10.70
CA ASN A 368 -6.94 25.33 -9.35
C ASN A 368 -5.72 24.63 -8.72
N LEU A 369 -4.87 23.99 -9.54
CA LEU A 369 -3.63 23.38 -9.04
C LEU A 369 -2.73 24.42 -8.37
N PRO A 370 -2.02 24.04 -7.29
CA PRO A 370 -1.06 24.93 -6.66
C PRO A 370 0.08 25.25 -7.64
N ALA A 371 0.66 26.44 -7.51
CA ALA A 371 1.66 26.95 -8.46
C ALA A 371 2.87 26.02 -8.65
N TRP A 372 3.25 25.24 -7.63
CA TRP A 372 4.35 24.27 -7.72
C TRP A 372 3.98 23.00 -8.53
N ALA A 373 2.68 22.71 -8.69
CA ALA A 373 2.16 21.58 -9.45
C ALA A 373 1.76 21.98 -10.89
N THR A 374 1.71 23.28 -11.19
CA THR A 374 1.43 23.77 -12.55
C THR A 374 2.66 23.57 -13.44
N VAL A 375 2.49 22.86 -14.56
CA VAL A 375 3.55 22.73 -15.57
C VAL A 375 3.88 24.11 -16.13
N GLN A 376 5.06 24.64 -15.81
CA GLN A 376 5.61 25.76 -16.57
C GLN A 376 5.95 25.24 -17.96
N ARG A 377 5.07 25.52 -18.94
CA ARG A 377 5.44 25.35 -20.35
C ARG A 377 6.61 26.28 -20.61
N SER A 378 7.80 25.72 -20.84
CA SER A 378 8.92 26.45 -21.40
C SER A 378 8.43 27.08 -22.72
N ARG A 379 8.51 28.40 -22.80
CA ARG A 379 8.23 29.15 -24.03
C ARG A 379 9.28 28.88 -25.09
#